data_AF-A0A6B2CBU6-F1
#
_entry.id   AF-A0A6B2CBU6-F1
#
_cell.length_a   1.000
_cell.length_b   1.000
_cell.length_c   1.000
_cell.angle_alpha   90.00
_cell.angle_beta   90.00
_cell.angle_gamma   90.00
#
_symmetry.space_group_name_H-M   'P 1'
#
loop_
_entity.id
_entity.type
_entity.pdbx_description
1 polymer ?
#
loop_
_entity_poly.entity_id
_entity_poly.type
_entity_poly.pdbx_seq_one_letter_code
_entity_poly.pdbx_strand_id
1 'polypeptide(L)' 'MVVSPYVPGDKAILMSTDPSVAELVISIDGYVDYLGPEEEAYKYRFIESLSLLIKDPGGIIVLSQ' A
#
# COMPACT_ATOMS: atom_id res chain seq x y z
N MET A 1 2.22 16.44 1.27
CA MET A 1 3.39 15.86 0.60
C MET A 1 3.77 14.59 1.33
N VAL A 2 3.80 13.45 0.63
CA VAL A 2 4.16 12.15 1.20
C VAL A 2 5.57 11.82 0.76
N VAL A 3 6.45 11.49 1.70
CA VAL A 3 7.81 11.04 1.41
C VAL A 3 7.83 9.52 1.57
N SER A 4 8.17 8.81 0.50
CA SER A 4 8.19 7.35 0.49
C SER A 4 9.52 6.84 -0.05
N PRO A 5 10.23 5.96 0.69
CA PRO A 5 11.45 5.33 0.18
C PRO A 5 11.17 4.30 -0.92
N TYR A 6 9.88 3.97 -1.15
CA TYR A 6 9.46 3.01 -2.17
C TYR A 6 9.22 3.65 -3.55
N VAL A 7 9.29 4.98 -3.66
CA VAL A 7 9.33 5.68 -4.95
C VAL A 7 10.80 5.85 -5.35
N PRO A 8 11.19 5.49 -6.60
CA PRO A 8 12.55 5.70 -7.09
C PRO A 8 13.01 7.16 -6.93
N GLY A 9 14.29 7.37 -6.58
CA GLY A 9 14.81 8.70 -6.26
C GLY A 9 14.82 9.70 -7.43
N ASP A 10 14.71 9.21 -8.66
CA ASP A 10 14.60 9.98 -9.90
C ASP A 10 13.14 10.25 -10.32
N LYS A 11 12.16 9.81 -9.52
CA LYS A 11 10.73 9.91 -9.83
C LYS A 11 9.94 10.58 -8.72
N ALA A 12 8.88 11.26 -9.12
CA ALA A 12 7.85 11.74 -8.22
C ALA A 12 6.45 11.46 -8.80
N ILE A 13 5.47 11.27 -7.92
CA ILE A 13 4.08 11.05 -8.31
C ILE A 13 3.27 12.26 -7.85
N LEU A 14 2.62 12.94 -8.80
CA LEU A 14 1.59 13.93 -8.52
C LEU A 14 0.24 13.28 -8.81
N MET A 15 -0.63 13.23 -7.82
CA MET A 15 -1.90 12.51 -7.87
C MET A 15 -2.99 13.35 -7.20
N SER A 16 -4.17 13.41 -7.81
CA SER A 16 -5.37 13.91 -7.13
C SER A 16 -5.74 13.00 -5.98
N THR A 17 -6.11 13.56 -4.84
CA THR A 17 -6.61 12.80 -3.67
C THR A 17 -8.12 12.57 -3.70
N ASP A 18 -8.79 12.97 -4.78
CA ASP A 18 -10.21 12.71 -4.95
C ASP A 18 -10.47 11.20 -5.12
N PRO A 19 -11.37 10.59 -4.34
CA PRO A 19 -11.74 9.17 -4.49
C PRO A 19 -12.29 8.77 -5.86
N SER A 20 -12.66 9.74 -6.71
CA SER A 20 -13.02 9.50 -8.11
C SER A 20 -11.81 9.14 -8.98
N VAL A 21 -10.59 9.44 -8.54
CA VAL A 21 -9.34 9.19 -9.28
C VAL A 21 -8.71 7.87 -8.85
N ALA A 22 -8.52 7.68 -7.55
CA ALA A 22 -7.98 6.44 -6.99
C ALA A 22 -8.59 6.16 -5.62
N GLU A 23 -8.72 4.89 -5.29
CA GLU A 23 -9.27 4.45 -4.01
C GLU A 23 -8.44 3.30 -3.43
N LEU A 24 -8.16 3.37 -2.12
CA LEU A 24 -7.56 2.27 -1.38
C LEU A 24 -8.68 1.31 -0.95
N VAL A 25 -8.63 0.09 -1.45
CA VAL A 25 -9.54 -1.00 -1.07
C VAL A 25 -8.86 -1.85 -0.01
N ILE A 26 -9.54 -2.00 1.14
CA ILE A 26 -9.09 -2.82 2.26
C ILE A 26 -10.03 -4.03 2.36
N SER A 27 -9.48 -5.23 2.21
CA SER A 27 -10.23 -6.49 2.31
C SER A 27 -10.05 -7.15 3.69
N ILE A 28 -8.83 -7.11 4.21
CA ILE A 28 -8.49 -7.57 5.56
C ILE A 28 -7.78 -6.41 6.25
N ASP A 29 -8.42 -5.87 7.28
CA ASP A 29 -7.86 -4.83 8.14
C ASP A 29 -7.12 -5.48 9.30
N GLY A 30 -5.79 -5.46 9.23
CA GLY A 30 -4.84 -5.96 10.24
C GLY A 30 -5.30 -7.13 11.12
N TYR A 31 -5.00 -8.36 10.71
CA TYR A 31 -5.30 -9.59 11.45
C TYR A 31 -4.02 -10.31 11.89
N VAL A 32 -3.99 -10.84 13.12
CA VAL A 32 -2.88 -11.65 13.63
C VAL A 32 -3.33 -13.10 13.78
N ASP A 33 -2.66 -13.99 13.07
CA ASP A 33 -2.86 -15.44 13.15
C ASP A 33 -1.76 -16.10 13.97
N TYR A 34 -2.12 -17.11 14.78
CA TYR A 34 -1.15 -17.93 15.50
C TYR A 34 -0.80 -19.16 14.68
N LEU A 35 0.48 -19.31 14.33
CA LEU A 35 0.95 -20.38 13.44
C LEU A 35 1.45 -21.62 14.18
N GLY A 36 1.53 -21.58 15.51
CA GLY A 36 2.06 -22.68 16.32
C GLY A 36 3.43 -22.40 16.94
N PRO A 37 3.99 -23.37 17.67
CA PRO A 37 5.34 -23.29 18.24
C PRO A 37 6.43 -23.48 17.17
N GLU A 38 7.56 -22.80 17.33
CA GLU A 38 8.76 -22.93 16.51
C GLU A 38 9.98 -22.94 17.44
N GLU A 39 10.60 -24.12 17.63
CA GLU A 39 11.72 -24.42 18.55
C GLU A 39 11.64 -23.72 19.93
N GLU A 40 12.04 -22.45 20.02
CA GLU A 40 12.07 -21.66 21.26
C GLU A 40 11.08 -20.47 21.29
N ALA A 41 10.16 -20.39 20.32
CA ALA A 41 9.25 -19.26 20.15
C ALA A 41 7.83 -19.67 19.75
N TYR A 42 6.91 -18.71 19.87
CA TYR A 42 5.57 -18.79 19.32
C TYR A 42 5.54 -17.99 18.02
N LYS A 43 5.10 -18.64 16.94
CA LYS A 43 5.07 -18.02 15.62
C LYS A 43 3.71 -17.38 15.38
N TYR A 44 3.73 -16.14 14.90
CA TYR A 44 2.54 -15.40 14.52
C TYR A 44 2.69 -14.85 13.11
N ARG A 45 1.57 -14.58 12.44
CA ARG A 45 1.52 -13.92 11.14
C ARG A 45 0.58 -12.73 11.22
N PHE A 46 1.08 -11.55 10.87
CA PHE A 46 0.22 -10.40 10.57
C PHE A 46 -0.22 -10.48 9.11
N ILE A 47 -1.50 -10.26 8.87
CA ILE A 47 -2.13 -10.28 7.54
C ILE A 47 -2.90 -8.98 7.38
N GLU A 48 -2.61 -8.28 6.30
CA GLU A 48 -3.37 -7.12 5.85
C GLU A 48 -3.53 -7.25 4.33
N SER A 49 -4.71 -6.95 3.80
CA SER A 49 -4.98 -7.05 2.36
C SER A 49 -5.43 -5.70 1.84
N LEU A 50 -4.51 -5.05 1.15
CA LEU A 50 -4.65 -3.73 0.55
C LEU A 50 -4.59 -3.85 -0.97
N SER A 51 -5.37 -3.05 -1.68
CA SER A 51 -5.30 -2.88 -3.13
C SER A 51 -5.57 -1.44 -3.50
N LEU A 52 -4.85 -0.91 -4.48
CA LEU A 52 -5.11 0.43 -5.01
C LEU A 52 -5.89 0.29 -6.32
N LEU A 53 -7.13 0.79 -6.33
CA LEU A 53 -7.96 0.86 -7.53
C LEU A 53 -7.74 2.21 -8.21
N ILE A 54 -7.24 2.21 -9.45
CA ILE A 54 -7.16 3.41 -10.28
C ILE A 54 -8.44 3.51 -11.11
N LYS A 55 -9.25 4.53 -10.85
CA LYS A 55 -10.52 4.79 -11.54
C LYS A 55 -10.35 5.74 -12.72
N ASP A 56 -9.53 6.78 -12.55
CA ASP A 56 -9.17 7.74 -13.59
C ASP A 56 -7.65 7.97 -13.64
N PRO A 57 -6.93 7.33 -14.57
CA PRO A 57 -5.49 7.53 -14.73
C PRO A 57 -5.09 8.97 -15.09
N GLY A 58 -6.00 9.77 -15.66
CA GLY A 58 -5.72 11.16 -16.03
C GLY A 58 -5.39 12.06 -14.84
N GLY A 59 -5.81 11.68 -13.64
CA GLY A 59 -5.49 12.36 -12.38
C GLY A 59 -4.13 12.02 -11.79
N ILE A 60 -3.26 11.28 -12.50
CA ILE A 60 -1.96 10.80 -12.03
C ILE A 60 -0.86 11.19 -13.03
N ILE A 61 0.20 11.83 -12.53
CA ILE A 61 1.37 12.21 -13.30
C ILE A 61 2.61 11.61 -12.63
N VAL A 62 3.45 10.97 -13.44
CA VAL A 62 4.79 10.55 -13.03
C VAL A 62 5.78 11.55 -13.59
N LEU A 63 6.46 12.26 -12.70
CA LEU A 63 7.56 13.15 -13.04
C LEU A 63 8.86 12.34 -13.00
N SER A 64 9.72 12.59 -13.98
CA SER A 64 11.08 12.06 -14.05
C SER A 64 12.05 13.20 -14.33
N GLN A 65 13.27 13.13 -13.79
CA GLN A 65 14.35 14.02 -14.20
C GLN A 65 14.96 13.63 -15.55
#